data_AF-A0A1G5QJQ0-F1
#
_entry.id   AF-A0A1G5QJQ0-F1
#
_cell.length_a   1.000
_cell.length_b   1.000
_cell.length_c   1.000
_cell.angle_alpha   90.00
_cell.angle_beta   90.00
_cell.angle_gamma   90.00
#
_symmetry.space_group_name_H-M   'P 1'
#
loop_
_entity.id
_entity.type
_entity.pdbx_description
1 polymer ?
#
loop_
_entity_poly.entity_id
_entity_poly.type
_entity_poly.pdbx_seq_one_letter_code
_entity_poly.pdbx_strand_id
1 'polypeptide(L)' 'MKHELFADLLASAEEMVKIEKGDLTPKPEHVHTFTEINVKAIREATGLKQPPPST' A
#
# COMPACT_ATOMS: atom_id res chain seq x y z
N MET A 1 -10.83 25.65 -15.20
CA MET A 1 -9.90 24.68 -15.83
C MET A 1 -8.44 24.75 -15.37
N LYS A 2 -7.72 25.89 -15.35
CA LYS A 2 -6.32 25.90 -14.83
C LYS A 2 -6.20 26.10 -13.31
N HIS A 3 -7.10 26.88 -12.71
CA HIS A 3 -7.03 27.17 -11.27
C HIS A 3 -7.48 26.00 -10.40
N GLU A 4 -8.54 25.30 -10.80
CA GLU A 4 -9.06 24.15 -10.05
C GLU A 4 -8.03 23.02 -10.01
N LEU A 5 -7.44 22.68 -11.16
CA LEU A 5 -6.42 21.63 -11.23
C LEU A 5 -5.19 21.93 -10.35
N PHE A 6 -4.78 23.20 -10.29
CA PHE A 6 -3.67 23.62 -9.45
C PHE A 6 -4.04 23.58 -7.96
N ALA A 7 -5.26 23.97 -7.62
CA ALA A 7 -5.77 23.88 -6.26
C ALA A 7 -5.88 22.41 -5.80
N ASP A 8 -6.38 21.52 -6.66
CA ASP A 8 -6.48 20.09 -6.39
C ASP A 8 -5.09 19.46 -6.20
N LEU A 9 -4.11 19.84 -7.03
CA LEU A 9 -2.74 19.36 -6.89
C LEU A 9 -2.09 19.80 -5.57
N LEU A 10 -2.28 21.07 -5.18
CA LEU A 10 -1.80 21.59 -3.90
C LEU A 10 -2.45 20.85 -2.72
N ALA A 11 -3.77 20.64 -2.79
CA ALA A 11 -4.50 19.92 -1.75
C ALA A 11 -3.99 18.47 -1.58
N SER A 12 -3.72 17.75 -2.67
CA SER A 12 -3.12 16.42 -2.60
C SER A 12 -1.71 16.42 -1.99
N ALA A 13 -0.89 17.43 -2.28
CA ALA A 13 0.45 17.54 -1.68
C ALA A 13 0.38 17.82 -0.17
N GLU A 14 -0.55 18.66 0.28
CA GLU A 14 -0.77 18.90 1.70
C GLU A 14 -1.30 17.67 2.44
N GLU A 15 -2.21 16.92 1.82
CA GLU A 15 -2.71 15.66 2.34
C GLU A 15 -1.57 14.64 2.53
N MET A 16 -0.69 14.51 1.55
CA MET A 16 0.49 13.64 1.63
C MET A 16 1.39 13.98 2.83
N VAL A 17 1.69 15.26 3.04
CA VAL A 17 2.56 15.70 4.15
C VAL A 17 1.93 15.39 5.52
N LYS A 18 0.60 15.55 5.64
CA LYS A 18 -0.12 15.21 6.88
C LYS A 18 -0.10 13.71 7.16
N ILE A 19 -0.20 12.89 6.11
CA ILE A 19 -0.06 11.43 6.22
C ILE A 19 1.34 11.04 6.68
N GLU A 20 2.38 11.62 6.07
CA GLU A 20 3.77 11.32 6.41
C GLU A 20 4.14 11.68 7.86
N LYS A 21 3.57 12.76 8.39
CA LYS A 21 3.74 13.17 9.80
C LYS A 21 2.95 12.32 10.79
N GLY A 22 1.99 11.52 10.32
CA GLY A 22 1.07 10.76 11.16
C GLY A 22 -0.12 11.58 11.70
N ASP A 23 -0.31 12.82 11.24
CA ASP A 23 -1.44 13.68 11.62
C ASP A 23 -2.74 13.23 10.96
N LEU A 24 -2.64 12.54 9.81
CA LEU A 24 -3.77 12.05 9.03
C LEU A 24 -3.57 10.59 8.64
N THR A 25 -4.56 9.74 8.89
CA THR A 25 -4.58 8.38 8.37
C THR A 25 -5.28 8.36 7.01
N PRO A 26 -4.71 7.68 5.99
CA PRO A 26 -5.35 7.56 4.69
C PRO A 26 -6.74 6.93 4.84
N LYS A 27 -7.70 7.40 4.06
CA LYS A 27 -9.05 6.81 4.03
C LYS A 27 -8.96 5.34 3.64
N PRO A 28 -9.80 4.45 4.21
CA PRO A 28 -9.80 3.03 3.88
C PRO A 28 -9.96 2.75 2.37
N GLU A 29 -10.70 3.58 1.64
CA GLU A 29 -10.88 3.44 0.18
C GLU A 29 -9.56 3.61 -0.61
N HIS A 30 -8.59 4.35 -0.05
CA HIS A 30 -7.28 4.59 -0.65
C HIS A 30 -6.23 3.58 -0.19
N VAL A 31 -6.58 2.68 0.74
CA VAL A 31 -5.68 1.65 1.26
C VAL A 31 -6.05 0.31 0.65
N HIS A 32 -5.23 -0.15 -0.29
CA HIS A 32 -5.36 -1.50 -0.83
C HIS A 32 -4.68 -2.49 0.11
N THR A 33 -5.47 -3.11 0.98
CA THR A 33 -5.00 -4.25 1.77
C THR A 33 -5.16 -5.52 0.95
N PHE A 34 -4.06 -6.21 0.69
CA PHE A 34 -4.12 -7.59 0.22
C PHE A 34 -4.31 -8.50 1.42
N THR A 35 -5.27 -9.42 1.36
CA THR A 35 -5.30 -10.55 2.30
C THR A 35 -3.96 -11.24 2.27
N GLU A 36 -3.43 -11.63 3.44
CA GLU A 36 -2.22 -12.44 3.52
C GLU A 36 -2.34 -13.60 2.55
N ILE A 37 -1.51 -13.56 1.51
CA ILE A 37 -1.45 -14.64 0.54
C ILE A 37 -1.05 -15.86 1.35
N ASN A 38 -1.88 -16.91 1.32
CA ASN A 38 -1.56 -18.17 1.98
C ASN A 38 -0.42 -18.85 1.20
N VAL A 39 0.80 -18.37 1.43
CA VAL A 39 2.02 -18.84 0.77
C VAL A 39 2.23 -20.33 0.98
N LYS A 40 1.70 -20.89 2.08
CA LYS A 40 1.72 -22.32 2.34
C LYS A 40 0.83 -23.08 1.35
N ALA A 41 -0.42 -22.64 1.18
CA ALA A 41 -1.34 -23.24 0.20
C ALA A 41 -0.81 -23.13 -1.24
N ILE A 42 -0.21 -21.99 -1.60
CA ILE A 42 0.42 -21.83 -2.92
C ILE A 42 1.59 -22.80 -3.06
N ARG A 43 2.48 -22.91 -2.07
CA ARG A 43 3.64 -23.82 -2.09
C ARG A 43 3.25 -25.28 -2.23
N GLU A 44 2.19 -25.71 -1.53
CA GLU A 44 1.66 -27.06 -1.61
C GLU A 44 1.09 -27.34 -3.01
N ALA A 45 0.32 -26.39 -3.58
CA ALA A 45 -0.23 -26.51 -4.92
C ALA A 45 0.85 -26.49 -6.03
N THR A 46 1.93 -25.74 -5.85
CA THR A 46 3.01 -25.58 -6.86
C THR A 46 4.19 -26.53 -6.63
N GLY A 47 4.22 -27.32 -5.56
CA GLY A 47 5.31 -28.25 -5.25
C GLY A 47 6.65 -27.59 -4.89
N LEU A 48 6.65 -26.32 -4.48
CA LEU A 48 7.86 -25.55 -4.19
C LEU A 48 8.33 -25.76 -2.73
N LYS A 49 9.52 -26.33 -2.54
CA LYS A 49 10.14 -26.52 -1.21
C LYS A 49 10.85 -25.24 -0.74
N GLN A 50 10.89 -24.99 0.57
CA GLN A 50 11.70 -23.92 1.15
C GLN A 50 13.17 -24.32 1.06
N PRO A 51 14.06 -23.46 0.52
CA PRO A 51 15.48 -23.69 0.70
C PRO A 51 15.78 -23.68 2.21
N PRO A 52 16.69 -24.54 2.69
CA PRO A 52 17.09 -24.52 4.08
C PRO A 52 17.59 -23.12 4.46
N PRO A 53 17.38 -22.67 5.70
CA PRO A 53 17.92 -21.40 6.16
C PRO A 53 19.44 -21.40 5.95
N SER A 54 19.94 -20.36 5.30
CA SER A 54 21.38 -20.11 5.18
C SER A 54 21.93 -19.85 6.58
N THR A 55 22.64 -20.82 7.15
CA THR A 55 23.45 -20.65 8.37
C THR A 55 24.68 -19.81 8.11
#